data_AF-A0A7S4NPY8-F1
#
_entry.id   AF-A0A7S4NPY8-F1
#
_cell.length_a   1.000
_cell.length_b   1.000
_cell.length_c   1.000
_cell.angle_alpha   90.00
_cell.angle_beta   90.00
_cell.angle_gamma   90.00
#
_symmetry.space_group_name_H-M   'P 1'
#
loop_
_entity.id
_entity.type
_entity.pdbx_description
1 polymer ?
#
loop_
_entity_poly.entity_id
_entity_poly.type
_entity_poly.pdbx_seq_one_letter_code
_entity_poly.pdbx_strand_id
1 'polypeptide(L)'
;KEEEGEEGEGCEMISPPYFFLHIPKTGSSFATTIIQGVCKIPEAVREANQLSQQCRSKFLRLDSGHSPLPSSEDNFQKNAGRYVALFRTPSRRAVSGLVHHFHDCPFFVDQLGKLSAS
;
A
#
# COMPACT_ATOMS: atom_id res chain seq x y z
N LYS A 1 -51.45 23.45 -1.63
CA LYS A 1 -51.09 22.09 -1.17
C LYS A 1 -49.77 21.81 -1.86
N GLU A 2 -48.68 22.15 -1.18
CA GLU A 2 -47.33 22.05 -1.71
C GLU A 2 -46.87 20.60 -1.47
N GLU A 3 -46.45 19.93 -2.52
CA GLU A 3 -45.89 18.58 -2.45
C GLU A 3 -44.40 18.71 -2.18
N GLU A 4 -43.99 18.27 -0.99
CA GLU A 4 -42.59 18.14 -0.59
C GLU A 4 -41.98 16.97 -1.38
N GLY A 5 -40.97 17.28 -2.20
CA GLY A 5 -40.21 16.29 -2.94
C GLY A 5 -39.27 15.52 -2.01
N GLU A 6 -39.41 14.20 -1.99
CA GLU A 6 -38.47 13.28 -1.34
C GLU A 6 -37.06 13.49 -1.93
N GLU A 7 -36.12 13.90 -1.07
CA GLU A 7 -34.70 13.82 -1.36
C GLU A 7 -34.33 12.35 -1.50
N GLY A 8 -34.19 11.89 -2.75
CA GLY A 8 -33.78 10.53 -3.06
C GLY A 8 -32.46 10.22 -2.37
N GLU A 9 -32.49 9.21 -1.49
CA GLU A 9 -31.30 8.56 -0.94
C GLU A 9 -30.40 8.17 -2.11
N GLY A 10 -29.32 8.94 -2.29
CA GLY A 10 -28.31 8.64 -3.29
C GLY A 10 -27.75 7.25 -3.01
N CYS A 11 -27.90 6.34 -3.96
CA CYS A 11 -27.19 5.06 -3.96
C CYS A 11 -25.68 5.34 -3.85
N GLU A 12 -25.16 5.35 -2.62
CA GLU A 12 -23.73 5.36 -2.38
C GLU A 12 -23.23 4.02 -2.89
N MET A 13 -22.74 4.00 -4.14
CA MET A 13 -22.10 2.82 -4.68
C MET A 13 -20.85 2.55 -3.87
N ILE A 14 -20.95 1.66 -2.88
CA ILE A 14 -19.81 1.16 -2.12
C ILE A 14 -18.98 0.33 -3.08
N SER A 15 -18.07 1.01 -3.77
CA SER A 15 -17.19 0.36 -4.73
C SER A 15 -16.26 -0.59 -3.96
N PRO A 16 -16.02 -1.82 -4.44
CA PRO A 16 -15.19 -2.77 -3.73
C PRO A 16 -13.78 -2.20 -3.46
N PRO A 17 -13.20 -2.42 -2.27
CA PRO A 17 -11.93 -1.81 -1.89
C PRO A 17 -10.77 -2.23 -2.81
N TYR A 18 -9.75 -1.38 -2.91
CA TYR A 18 -8.53 -1.67 -3.67
C TYR A 18 -7.55 -2.50 -2.86
N PHE A 19 -6.84 -3.40 -3.52
CA PHE A 19 -5.74 -4.15 -2.94
C PHE A 19 -4.40 -3.51 -3.33
N PHE A 20 -3.74 -2.83 -2.41
CA PHE A 20 -2.43 -2.23 -2.66
C PHE A 20 -1.31 -3.26 -2.42
N LEU A 21 -0.56 -3.58 -3.47
CA LEU A 21 0.61 -4.45 -3.42
C LEU A 21 1.87 -3.64 -3.18
N HIS A 22 2.43 -3.76 -1.98
CA HIS A 22 3.67 -3.10 -1.60
C HIS A 22 4.88 -3.80 -2.22
N ILE A 23 5.59 -3.09 -3.09
CA ILE A 23 6.89 -3.49 -3.60
C ILE A 23 7.96 -2.60 -2.95
N PRO A 24 9.05 -3.16 -2.38
CA PRO A 24 10.04 -2.35 -1.70
C PRO A 24 10.72 -1.37 -2.65
N LYS A 25 10.93 -0.15 -2.14
CA LYS A 25 11.68 0.94 -2.81
C LYS A 25 11.08 1.40 -4.15
N THR A 26 9.79 1.15 -4.38
CA THR A 26 9.06 1.64 -5.56
C THR A 26 8.14 2.84 -5.28
N GLY A 27 8.33 3.52 -4.15
CA GLY A 27 7.51 4.70 -3.79
C GLY A 27 6.36 4.39 -2.84
N SER A 28 6.47 3.35 -2.02
CA SER A 28 5.46 3.01 -1.01
C SER A 28 5.16 4.13 -0.01
N SER A 29 6.15 4.94 0.37
CA SER A 29 5.92 6.13 1.20
C SER A 29 5.03 7.16 0.50
N PHE A 30 5.23 7.38 -0.81
CA PHE A 30 4.39 8.27 -1.60
C PHE A 30 2.96 7.73 -1.74
N ALA A 31 2.79 6.43 -1.99
CA ALA A 31 1.48 5.78 -1.98
C ALA A 31 0.78 5.99 -0.63
N THR A 32 1.50 5.80 0.48
CA THR A 32 0.96 5.99 1.82
C THR A 32 0.45 7.42 2.02
N THR A 33 1.19 8.43 1.54
CA THR A 33 0.75 9.84 1.60
C THR A 33 -0.54 10.08 0.80
N ILE A 34 -0.66 9.51 -0.40
CA ILE A 34 -1.89 9.60 -1.19
C ILE A 34 -3.05 8.96 -0.43
N ILE A 35 -2.83 7.77 0.10
CA ILE A 35 -3.85 7.03 0.86
C ILE A 35 -4.27 7.84 2.09
N GLN A 36 -3.33 8.38 2.88
CA GLN A 36 -3.64 9.26 4.02
C GLN A 36 -4.55 10.43 3.60
N GLY A 37 -4.25 11.08 2.47
CA GLY A 37 -5.09 12.15 1.92
C GLY A 37 -6.50 11.69 1.55
N VAL A 38 -6.63 10.56 0.82
CA VAL A 38 -7.92 9.98 0.40
C VAL A 38 -8.77 9.52 1.58
N CYS A 39 -8.12 9.04 2.64
CA CYS A 39 -8.75 8.51 3.84
C CYS A 39 -8.93 9.59 4.92
N LYS A 40 -8.45 10.82 4.69
CA LYS A 40 -8.44 11.94 5.65
C LYS A 40 -7.78 11.56 6.99
N ILE A 41 -6.76 10.71 6.94
CA ILE A 41 -6.03 10.24 8.13
C ILE A 41 -5.01 11.32 8.53
N PRO A 42 -4.94 11.72 9.81
CA PRO A 42 -3.95 12.69 10.29
C PRO A 42 -2.52 12.22 10.01
N GLU A 43 -1.64 13.15 9.65
CA GLU A 43 -0.24 12.84 9.31
C GLU A 43 0.54 12.19 10.47
N ALA A 44 0.10 12.41 11.72
CA ALA A 44 0.64 11.78 12.92
C ALA A 44 0.52 10.24 12.92
N VAL A 45 -0.41 9.68 12.14
CA VAL A 45 -0.64 8.23 11.99
C VAL A 45 0.15 7.73 10.79
N ARG A 46 1.45 7.43 10.98
CA ARG A 46 2.35 6.91 9.92
C ARG A 46 2.46 5.40 9.90
N GLU A 47 1.98 4.71 10.94
CA GLU A 47 2.10 3.25 10.99
C GLU A 47 1.08 2.58 10.05
N ALA A 48 1.59 1.71 9.17
CA ALA A 48 0.79 1.00 8.16
C ALA A 48 -0.40 0.24 8.76
N ASN A 49 -0.23 -0.31 9.97
CA ASN A 49 -1.29 -1.05 10.67
C ASN A 49 -2.47 -0.14 11.05
N GLN A 50 -2.20 1.09 11.48
CA GLN A 50 -3.23 2.06 11.87
C GLN A 50 -3.92 2.65 10.63
N LEU A 51 -3.15 2.86 9.55
CA LEU A 51 -3.66 3.25 8.24
C LEU A 51 -4.66 2.21 7.68
N SER A 52 -4.37 0.93 7.87
CA SER A 52 -5.23 -0.16 7.40
C SER A 52 -6.61 -0.10 8.05
N GLN A 53 -6.70 0.14 9.36
CA GLN A 53 -7.98 0.10 10.09
C GLN A 53 -8.90 1.24 9.69
N GLN A 54 -8.37 2.46 9.59
CA GLN A 54 -9.17 3.66 9.27
C GLN A 54 -9.55 3.74 7.79
N CYS A 55 -8.86 3.00 6.91
CA CYS A 55 -9.15 3.03 5.47
C CYS A 55 -9.59 1.70 4.84
N ARG A 56 -10.03 0.75 5.66
CA ARG A 56 -10.51 -0.57 5.21
C ARG A 56 -11.63 -0.51 4.16
N SER A 57 -12.49 0.50 4.23
CA SER A 57 -13.59 0.68 3.28
C SER A 57 -13.12 1.02 1.86
N LYS A 58 -11.92 1.59 1.71
CA LYS A 58 -11.35 1.98 0.40
C LYS A 58 -10.16 1.11 0.00
N PHE A 59 -9.42 0.58 0.96
CA PHE A 59 -8.25 -0.27 0.74
C PHE A 59 -8.30 -1.52 1.63
N LEU A 60 -8.39 -2.69 1.00
CA LEU A 60 -8.40 -3.99 1.68
C LEU A 60 -7.07 -4.32 2.35
N ARG A 61 -5.98 -3.83 1.75
CA ARG A 61 -4.64 -4.12 2.21
C ARG A 61 -3.77 -2.89 2.05
N LEU A 62 -3.25 -2.44 3.18
CA LEU A 62 -2.24 -1.39 3.32
C LEU A 62 -1.05 -1.90 4.14
N ASP A 63 -0.80 -3.21 4.11
CA ASP A 63 0.32 -3.80 4.83
C ASP A 63 1.63 -3.33 4.22
N SER A 64 2.56 -2.94 5.08
CA SER A 64 3.96 -2.66 4.72
C SER A 64 4.78 -3.93 4.39
N GLY A 65 4.14 -5.09 4.30
CA GLY A 65 4.79 -6.39 4.12
C GLY A 65 4.92 -6.79 2.65
N HIS A 66 6.05 -7.38 2.27
CA HIS A 66 6.32 -8.00 0.97
C HIS A 66 5.57 -9.31 0.78
N SER A 67 4.28 -9.32 1.09
CA SER A 67 3.51 -10.52 0.95
C SER A 67 3.12 -10.73 -0.50
N PRO A 68 3.22 -11.97 -1.00
CA PRO A 68 2.73 -12.30 -2.33
C PRO A 68 1.23 -12.01 -2.44
N LEU A 69 0.77 -11.90 -3.68
CA LEU A 69 -0.66 -11.94 -3.95
C LEU A 69 -1.23 -13.25 -3.39
N PRO A 70 -2.42 -13.22 -2.77
CA PRO A 70 -3.06 -14.45 -2.31
C PRO A 70 -3.19 -15.42 -3.49
N SER A 71 -2.80 -16.67 -3.27
CA SER A 71 -2.71 -17.69 -4.32
C SER A 71 -4.07 -18.23 -4.79
N SER A 72 -5.16 -17.92 -4.09
CA SER A 72 -6.49 -18.40 -4.47
C SER A 72 -7.18 -17.44 -5.44
N GLU A 73 -7.72 -18.01 -6.53
CA GLU A 73 -8.61 -17.29 -7.47
C GLU A 73 -9.78 -16.63 -6.75
N ASP A 74 -10.26 -17.22 -5.65
CA ASP A 74 -11.32 -16.67 -4.80
C ASP A 74 -11.02 -15.25 -4.32
N ASN A 75 -9.76 -14.94 -4.00
CA ASN A 75 -9.39 -13.59 -3.56
C ASN A 75 -9.28 -12.61 -4.73
N PHE A 76 -8.95 -13.11 -5.92
CA PHE A 76 -8.94 -12.29 -7.14
C PHE A 76 -10.36 -11.88 -7.55
N GLN A 77 -11.29 -12.84 -7.52
CA GLN A 77 -12.71 -12.59 -7.80
C GLN A 77 -13.38 -11.73 -6.72
N LYS A 78 -13.10 -11.98 -5.43
CA LYS A 78 -13.64 -11.17 -4.32
C LYS A 78 -13.25 -9.70 -4.39
N ASN A 79 -12.06 -9.40 -4.94
CA ASN A 79 -11.59 -8.03 -5.11
C ASN A 79 -11.90 -7.46 -6.51
N ALA A 80 -12.69 -8.16 -7.32
CA ALA A 80 -13.01 -7.79 -8.70
C ALA A 80 -11.79 -7.39 -9.53
N GLY A 81 -10.62 -8.02 -9.28
CA GLY A 81 -9.38 -7.67 -9.97
C GLY A 81 -8.80 -6.28 -9.64
N ARG A 82 -9.25 -5.59 -8.57
CA ARG A 82 -8.83 -4.22 -8.23
C ARG A 82 -7.51 -4.20 -7.46
N TYR A 83 -6.43 -4.44 -8.18
CA TYR A 83 -5.07 -4.42 -7.64
C TYR A 83 -4.33 -3.16 -8.08
N VAL A 84 -3.58 -2.56 -7.15
CA VAL A 84 -2.71 -1.41 -7.43
C VAL A 84 -1.32 -1.74 -6.94
N ALA A 85 -0.33 -1.57 -7.80
CA ALA A 85 1.07 -1.70 -7.45
C ALA A 85 1.86 -0.53 -8.02
N LEU A 86 2.88 -0.08 -7.29
CA LEU A 86 3.85 0.87 -7.82
C LEU A 86 5.13 0.15 -8.24
N PHE A 87 5.60 0.48 -9.43
CA PHE A 87 6.85 -0.03 -9.97
C PHE A 87 7.84 1.10 -10.19
N ARG A 88 9.13 0.75 -10.20
CA ARG A 88 10.25 1.64 -10.48
C ARG A 88 11.22 0.93 -11.40
N THR A 89 11.98 1.69 -12.19
CA THR A 89 13.07 1.14 -13.00
C THR A 89 13.98 0.25 -12.14
N PRO A 90 14.29 -1.00 -12.56
CA PRO A 90 15.03 -1.95 -11.73
C PRO A 90 16.35 -1.40 -11.20
N SER A 91 17.12 -0.68 -12.04
CA SER A 91 18.38 -0.05 -11.64
C SER A 91 18.22 0.97 -10.52
N ARG A 92 17.21 1.85 -10.60
CA ARG A 92 16.90 2.84 -9.56
C ARG A 92 16.38 2.20 -8.29
N ARG A 93 15.63 1.08 -8.40
CA ARG A 93 15.20 0.30 -7.24
C ARG A 93 16.40 -0.32 -6.53
N ALA A 94 17.30 -0.98 -7.26
CA ALA A 94 18.50 -1.61 -6.72
C ALA A 94 19.40 -0.59 -5.99
N VAL A 95 19.67 0.57 -6.60
CA VAL A 95 20.43 1.66 -5.96
C VAL A 95 19.73 2.16 -4.69
N SER A 96 18.41 2.29 -4.72
CA SER A 96 17.64 2.69 -3.53
C SER A 96 17.70 1.63 -2.42
N GLY A 97 17.69 0.34 -2.78
CA GLY A 97 17.89 -0.75 -1.83
C GLY A 97 19.28 -0.70 -1.19
N LEU A 98 20.31 -0.44 -2.00
CA LEU A 98 21.71 -0.31 -1.56
C LEU A 98 21.86 0.81 -0.51
N VAL A 99 21.40 2.03 -0.83
CA VAL A 99 21.52 3.20 0.05
C VAL A 99 20.71 3.05 1.34
N HIS A 100 19.60 2.30 1.32
CA HIS A 100 18.75 2.09 2.49
C HIS A 100 19.04 0.73 3.16
N HIS A 101 20.22 0.61 3.76
CA HIS A 101 20.66 -0.58 4.51
C HIS A 101 20.73 -1.87 3.69
N PHE A 102 21.14 -1.80 2.42
CA PHE A 102 21.29 -2.99 1.58
C PHE A 102 20.04 -3.87 1.56
N HIS A 103 18.86 -3.24 1.56
CA HIS A 103 17.55 -3.88 1.73
C HIS A 103 17.28 -5.02 0.73
N ASP A 104 17.93 -5.00 -0.43
CA ASP A 104 17.82 -6.02 -1.48
C ASP A 104 19.15 -6.76 -1.75
N CYS A 105 20.15 -6.61 -0.88
CA CYS A 105 21.54 -7.05 -1.11
C CYS A 105 22.15 -7.73 0.12
N PRO A 106 21.63 -8.90 0.56
CA PRO A 106 22.09 -9.58 1.78
C PRO A 106 23.58 -9.92 1.74
N PHE A 107 24.10 -10.25 0.55
CA PHE A 107 25.52 -10.56 0.35
C PHE A 107 26.46 -9.41 0.76
N PHE A 108 26.06 -8.16 0.52
CA PHE A 108 26.87 -6.99 0.85
C PHE A 108 26.81 -6.64 2.35
N VAL A 109 25.68 -6.91 3.01
CA VAL A 109 25.56 -6.80 4.47
C VAL A 109 26.59 -7.71 5.16
N ASP A 110 26.68 -8.97 4.70
CA ASP A 110 27.57 -9.96 5.29
C ASP A 110 29.06 -9.65 5.08
N GLN A 111 29.43 -9.04 3.95
CA GLN A 111 30.83 -8.68 3.69
C GLN A 111 31.24 -7.38 4.40
N LEU A 112 30.39 -6.36 4.41
CA LEU A 112 30.70 -5.09 5.07
C LEU A 112 30.63 -5.18 6.59
N GLY A 113 29.71 -6.00 7.13
CA GLY A 113 29.66 -6.27 8.58
C GLY A 113 30.92 -6.96 9.11
N LYS A 114 31.61 -7.75 8.27
CA LYS A 114 32.91 -8.34 8.61
C LYS A 114 34.04 -7.32 8.58
N LEU A 115 33.96 -6.32 7.69
CA LEU A 115 34.96 -5.25 7.56
C LEU A 115 34.84 -4.20 8.67
N SER A 116 33.66 -3.97 9.25
CA SER A 116 33.50 -3.02 10.38
C SER A 116 33.86 -3.61 11.74
N ALA A 117 34.09 -4.93 11.83
CA ALA A 117 34.49 -5.64 13.04
C ALA A 117 36.00 -5.98 13.10
N SER A 118 36.76 -5.52 12.10
CA SER A 118 38.23 -5.63 12.01
C SER A 118 38.85 -4.26 12.23
#